data_AF-A0A1W6BIY9-F1
#
_entry.id   AF-A0A1W6BIY9-F1
#
_cell.length_a   1.000
_cell.length_b   1.000
_cell.length_c   1.000
_cell.angle_alpha   90.00
_cell.angle_beta   90.00
_cell.angle_gamma   90.00
#
_symmetry.space_group_name_H-M   'P 1'
#
loop_
_entity.id
_entity.type
_entity.pdbx_description
1 polymer ?
#
loop_
_entity_poly.entity_id
_entity_poly.type
_entity_poly.pdbx_seq_one_letter_code
_entity_poly.pdbx_strand_id
1 'polypeptide(L)' 'MSIGFWQIAIVVILVVLLFGRGKISSLMGDVAKGIKSFKKGMATDPTEDTQPKNITENEDSNNQDSNNKE' A
#
# COMPACT_ATOMS: atom_id res chain seq x y z
N MET A 1 -10.35 -28.33 19.61
CA MET A 1 -10.81 -27.32 18.64
C MET A 1 -9.68 -26.33 18.41
N SER A 2 -8.93 -26.49 17.33
CA SER A 2 -7.83 -25.58 17.01
C SER A 2 -8.39 -24.27 16.51
N ILE A 3 -7.90 -23.14 17.03
CA ILE A 3 -8.00 -21.85 16.32
C ILE A 3 -7.26 -22.06 15.01
N GLY A 4 -8.03 -22.25 13.95
CA GLY A 4 -7.53 -22.41 12.60
C GLY A 4 -7.62 -21.09 11.86
N PHE A 5 -7.06 -21.09 10.66
CA PHE A 5 -7.17 -19.98 9.72
C PHE A 5 -8.64 -19.61 9.41
N TRP A 6 -9.57 -20.56 9.53
CA TRP A 6 -10.98 -20.33 9.25
C TRP A 6 -11.64 -19.34 10.23
N GLN A 7 -11.24 -19.37 11.50
CA GLN A 7 -11.73 -18.45 12.53
C GLN A 7 -11.22 -17.03 12.29
N ILE A 8 -9.94 -16.87 11.87
CA ILE A 8 -9.38 -15.53 11.61
C ILE A 8 -10.11 -14.86 10.44
N ALA A 9 -10.47 -15.60 9.39
CA ALA A 9 -11.22 -15.07 8.25
C ALA A 9 -12.61 -14.53 8.68
N ILE A 10 -13.31 -15.25 9.56
CA ILE A 10 -14.61 -14.82 10.11
C ILE A 10 -14.46 -13.56 10.96
N VAL A 11 -13.40 -13.44 11.76
CA VAL A 11 -13.15 -12.22 12.54
C VAL A 11 -12.87 -11.03 11.62
N VAL A 12 -12.03 -11.22 10.59
CA VAL A 12 -11.70 -10.17 9.63
C VAL A 12 -12.94 -9.67 8.89
N ILE A 13 -13.84 -10.57 8.47
CA ILE A 13 -15.05 -10.13 7.75
C ILE A 13 -15.97 -9.28 8.64
N LEU A 14 -16.09 -9.63 9.93
CA LEU A 14 -16.83 -8.81 10.89
C LEU A 14 -16.18 -7.43 11.05
N VAL A 15 -14.86 -7.36 11.23
CA VAL A 15 -14.15 -6.08 11.34
C VAL A 15 -14.38 -5.22 10.09
N VAL A 16 -14.32 -5.80 8.90
CA VAL A 16 -14.58 -5.07 7.64
C VAL A 16 -16.02 -4.57 7.55
N LEU A 17 -17.00 -5.35 8.03
CA LEU A 17 -18.41 -4.94 8.04
C LEU A 17 -18.69 -3.83 9.07
N LEU A 18 -18.11 -3.90 10.27
CA LEU A 18 -18.31 -2.90 11.32
C LEU A 18 -17.66 -1.56 10.98
N PHE A 19 -16.42 -1.58 10.46
CA PHE A 19 -15.66 -0.36 10.18
C PHE A 19 -15.83 0.15 8.74
N GLY A 20 -16.33 -0.71 7.83
CA GLY A 20 -16.49 -0.42 6.41
C GLY A 20 -15.16 -0.39 5.65
N ARG A 21 -15.22 -0.69 4.35
CA ARG A 21 -14.05 -0.69 3.45
C ARG A 21 -13.32 0.66 3.34
N GLY A 22 -14.05 1.77 3.52
CA GLY A 22 -13.50 3.12 3.35
C GLY A 22 -12.48 3.51 4.42
N LYS A 23 -12.72 3.14 5.68
CA LYS A 23 -11.81 3.47 6.79
C LYS A 23 -10.56 2.57 6.78
N ILE A 24 -10.73 1.31 6.42
CA ILE A 24 -9.64 0.33 6.40
C ILE A 24 -8.63 0.64 5.29
N SER A 25 -9.07 1.10 4.11
CA SER A 25 -8.18 1.40 2.99
C SER A 25 -7.15 2.50 3.32
N SER A 26 -7.58 3.60 3.93
CA SER A 26 -6.68 4.69 4.31
C SER A 26 -5.73 4.27 5.44
N LEU A 27 -6.24 3.59 6.46
CA LEU A 27 -5.43 3.10 7.59
C LEU A 27 -4.40 2.06 7.14
N MET A 28 -4.78 1.14 6.24
CA MET A 28 -3.87 0.14 5.69
C MET A 28 -2.75 0.78 4.86
N GLY A 29 -3.03 1.89 4.15
CA GLY A 29 -2.02 2.65 3.44
C GLY A 29 -0.96 3.25 4.36
N ASP A 30 -1.37 3.83 5.49
CA ASP A 30 -0.44 4.42 6.46
C ASP A 30 0.32 3.34 7.25
N VAL A 31 -0.35 2.24 7.60
CA VAL A 31 0.30 1.06 8.19
C VAL A 31 1.32 0.45 7.23
N ALA A 32 0.99 0.32 5.94
CA ALA A 32 1.90 -0.22 4.93
C ALA A 32 3.15 0.66 4.75
N LYS A 33 2.99 1.99 4.75
CA LYS A 33 4.12 2.93 4.74
C LYS A 33 5.00 2.77 5.99
N GLY A 34 4.39 2.65 7.17
CA GLY A 34 5.10 2.42 8.43
C GLY A 34 5.90 1.12 8.44
N ILE A 35 5.27 0.01 8.03
CA ILE A 35 5.92 -1.30 7.93
C ILE A 35 7.01 -1.31 6.86
N LYS A 36 6.81 -0.65 5.71
CA LYS A 36 7.82 -0.53 4.63
C LYS A 36 9.06 0.21 5.11
N SER A 37 8.87 1.33 5.81
CA SER A 37 9.97 2.10 6.40
C SER A 37 10.66 1.32 7.52
N PHE A 38 9.90 0.56 8.32
CA PHE A 38 10.46 -0.31 9.36
C PHE A 38 11.30 -1.44 8.76
N LYS A 39 10.81 -2.12 7.71
CA LYS A 39 11.57 -3.15 6.98
C LYS A 39 12.82 -2.57 6.34
N LYS A 40 12.73 -1.38 5.74
CA LYS A 40 13.88 -0.69 5.14
C LYS A 40 14.91 -0.28 6.20
N GLY A 41 14.48 0.17 7.38
CA GLY A 41 15.37 0.53 8.49
C GLY A 41 16.00 -0.68 9.19
N MET A 42 15.34 -1.84 9.17
CA MET A 42 15.85 -3.11 9.72
C MET A 42 16.65 -3.94 8.71
N ALA A 43 16.58 -3.61 7.42
CA ALA A 43 17.42 -4.22 6.39
C ALA A 43 18.85 -3.68 6.58
N THR A 44 19.74 -4.52 7.09
CA THR A 44 21.13 -4.16 7.40
C THR A 44 22.04 -4.13 6.15
N ASP A 45 21.51 -4.45 4.98
CA ASP A 45 22.25 -4.51 3.72
C ASP A 45 21.72 -3.47 2.70
N PRO A 46 22.56 -2.55 2.20
CA PRO A 46 22.16 -1.48 1.27
C PRO A 46 21.89 -1.96 -0.17
N THR A 47 21.98 -3.27 -0.45
CA THR A 47 21.88 -3.83 -1.80
C THR A 47 20.45 -4.22 -2.20
N GLU A 48 19.49 -4.20 -1.28
CA GLU A 48 18.07 -4.47 -1.56
C GLU A 48 17.31 -3.22 -2.02
N ASP A 49 18.02 -2.11 -2.26
CA ASP A 49 17.45 -0.78 -2.44
C ASP A 49 17.43 -0.37 -3.92
N THR A 50 16.86 -1.19 -4.80
CA THR A 50 16.44 -0.71 -6.13
C THR A 50 15.23 -1.51 -6.63
N GLN A 51 14.04 -0.98 -6.38
CA GLN A 51 13.17 -0.48 -7.44
C GLN A 51 11.84 0.03 -6.83
N PRO A 52 11.51 1.33 -6.97
CA PRO A 52 10.19 1.82 -6.65
C PRO A 52 9.24 1.35 -7.76
N LYS A 53 8.54 0.24 -7.54
CA LYS A 53 7.31 -0.02 -8.29
C LYS A 53 6.26 0.96 -7.77
N ASN A 54 6.32 2.20 -8.28
CA ASN A 54 5.22 3.15 -8.17
C ASN A 54 3.98 2.42 -8.69
N ILE A 55 3.02 2.18 -7.80
CA ILE A 55 1.66 1.86 -8.20
C ILE A 55 1.12 3.21 -8.70
N THR A 56 1.34 3.46 -9.99
CA THR A 56 0.74 4.57 -10.72
C THR A 56 -0.76 4.31 -10.76
N GLU A 57 -1.48 4.96 -9.87
CA GLU A 57 -2.93 5.11 -9.97
C GLU A 57 -3.21 6.58 -9.68
N ASN A 58 -2.96 7.44 -10.69
CA ASN A 58 -3.64 8.71 -10.89
C ASN A 58 -3.58 9.01 -12.39
N GLU A 59 -4.77 9.20 -12.93
CA GLU A 59 -5.08 9.31 -14.34
C GLU A 59 -4.41 10.52 -15.02
N ASP A 60 -4.14 10.26 -16.29
CA ASP A 60 -3.84 11.14 -17.41
C ASP A 60 -4.55 12.51 -17.34
N SER A 61 -3.77 13.60 -17.37
CA SER A 61 -4.10 14.90 -17.97
C SER A 61 -3.02 15.94 -17.66
N ASN A 62 -2.02 16.14 -18.53
CA ASN A 62 -1.45 17.48 -18.75
C ASN A 62 -0.56 17.58 -20.02
N ASN A 63 -1.16 18.13 -21.07
CA ASN A 63 -0.64 19.24 -21.87
C ASN A 63 0.74 19.08 -22.57
N GLN A 64 0.69 18.66 -23.84
CA GLN A 64 1.74 18.92 -24.81
C GLN A 64 1.69 20.39 -25.24
N ASP A 65 2.47 21.23 -24.56
CA ASP A 65 2.85 22.53 -25.09
C ASP A 65 3.91 22.32 -26.18
N SER A 66 3.60 22.75 -27.40
CA SER A 66 4.40 22.50 -28.59
C SER A 66 5.64 23.40 -28.61
N ASN A 67 6.80 22.76 -28.73
CA ASN A 67 8.11 23.40 -28.80
C ASN A 67 8.18 24.51 -29.87
N ASN A 68 8.55 25.72 -29.41
CA ASN A 68 9.14 26.78 -30.22
C ASN A 68 10.68 26.67 -30.16
N LYS A 69 11.33 26.92 -31.31
CA LYS A 69 12.77 26.91 -31.68
C LYS A 69 13.26 25.56 -32.17
N GLU A 70 13.84 25.45 -33.37
CA GLU A 70 14.58 26.41 -34.22
C GLU A 70 14.13 26.40 -35.68
#